data_AF-A0A5F8H9I7-F1
#
_entry.id   AF-A0A5F8H9I7-F1
#
_cell.length_a   1.000
_cell.length_b   1.000
_cell.length_c   1.000
_cell.angle_alpha   90.00
_cell.angle_beta   90.00
_cell.angle_gamma   90.00
#
_symmetry.space_group_name_H-M   'P 1'
#
loop_
_entity.id
_entity.type
_entity.pdbx_description
1 polymer ?
#
loop_
_entity_poly.entity_id
_entity_poly.type
_entity_poly.pdbx_seq_one_letter_code
_entity_poly.pdbx_strand_id
1 'polypeptide(L)'
;MPAGALPPPERAQLDQNMGRESPGHSPFRRDFWEGESWVLALFPCGRVWGSLSELGVLGEPLLCLLPQPGPSLPGSGVSEARGIPLDPRLPPQALQTQRRTKVMAKCISVSNYHVGSTNILIVGAGAAGLVCAETLRQEGFSDRIVMCTMDRHLPYDRPKLSKSLDSQPEQIALRPKEFFLTYDIEVLTETQVVTVDVKNKKAIFKDGFKMEYNKLLLAPGNTPKTLSCKGKDVENVFTIRTPEDANRIGKLARGRNAVVVGAAFLGMEVAAYLNDKAHSVSVVELEETPFRKFLGEKVGRALMKMFENNGIKFYMQTEVSELRAQEGKLKEVILKSGKVVRADVCVVGIGAVPATGFLKQSGINMDARGFIPVNKMMQTNIPGVFAAGDAVTFPLALRGNKKVNIPHWQMAHIHGRVAAQNMLAQEAEISTVPCLWTAMFGKSIRYTGYGDGFDDVIIQGDLDELKFVAFYTKSDEVIAVASMNYDPIVSKVAEVLASGRTIRKRDVETGDMSWLTGKGY
;
A
#
# COMPACT_ATOMS: atom_id res chain seq x y z
N MET A 1 -36.28 -14.16 -47.97
CA MET A 1 -36.78 -14.93 -49.12
C MET A 1 -37.94 -14.17 -49.74
N PRO A 2 -38.14 -14.23 -51.06
CA PRO A 2 -37.18 -14.54 -52.14
C PRO A 2 -37.27 -13.44 -53.23
N ALA A 3 -36.60 -13.39 -54.37
CA ALA A 3 -35.60 -14.16 -55.14
C ALA A 3 -34.91 -13.08 -56.03
N GLY A 4 -33.65 -13.11 -56.44
CA GLY A 4 -32.81 -14.13 -57.08
C GLY A 4 -31.98 -13.34 -58.14
N ALA A 5 -30.89 -13.76 -58.76
CA ALA A 5 -30.05 -14.95 -58.72
C ALA A 5 -28.67 -14.56 -59.34
N LEU A 6 -27.75 -15.52 -59.32
CA LEU A 6 -26.27 -15.49 -59.45
C LEU A 6 -25.73 -15.53 -60.93
N PRO A 7 -24.40 -15.59 -61.23
CA PRO A 7 -23.63 -14.73 -62.19
C PRO A 7 -23.01 -15.52 -63.40
N PRO A 8 -21.74 -15.31 -63.83
CA PRO A 8 -21.06 -14.27 -64.65
C PRO A 8 -20.69 -14.78 -66.08
N PRO A 9 -19.87 -14.09 -66.92
CA PRO A 9 -18.41 -14.37 -66.95
C PRO A 9 -17.47 -13.21 -67.40
N GLU A 10 -16.17 -13.49 -67.28
CA GLU A 10 -14.96 -12.74 -67.69
C GLU A 10 -14.90 -12.29 -69.17
N ARG A 11 -14.18 -11.19 -69.46
CA ARG A 11 -12.92 -11.15 -70.26
C ARG A 11 -12.47 -9.73 -70.66
N ALA A 12 -11.16 -9.68 -70.97
CA ALA A 12 -10.35 -8.66 -71.67
C ALA A 12 -9.74 -7.55 -70.77
N GLN A 13 -8.48 -7.66 -70.31
CA GLN A 13 -7.18 -7.57 -71.01
C GLN A 13 -6.95 -6.25 -71.78
N LEU A 14 -5.94 -5.48 -71.33
CA LEU A 14 -4.75 -5.05 -72.08
C LEU A 14 -3.84 -4.35 -71.05
N ASP A 15 -2.83 -5.02 -70.48
CA ASP A 15 -1.54 -5.41 -71.06
C ASP A 15 -0.55 -4.24 -71.14
N GLN A 16 0.48 -4.33 -70.29
CA GLN A 16 1.87 -4.01 -70.63
C GLN A 16 2.79 -4.73 -69.63
N ASN A 17 3.12 -5.98 -69.99
CA ASN A 17 4.49 -6.48 -70.23
C ASN A 17 5.64 -5.50 -69.88
N MET A 18 6.81 -5.88 -69.38
CA MET A 18 7.47 -7.17 -69.09
C MET A 18 8.63 -6.79 -68.13
N GLY A 19 8.93 -7.55 -67.09
CA GLY A 19 9.85 -8.70 -67.12
C GLY A 19 11.21 -8.29 -66.52
N ARG A 20 11.97 -9.10 -65.79
CA ARG A 20 11.99 -10.52 -65.41
C ARG A 20 12.94 -10.60 -64.19
N GLU A 21 12.53 -11.25 -63.11
CA GLU A 21 12.94 -12.61 -62.68
C GLU A 21 14.39 -12.79 -62.22
N SER A 22 14.47 -13.35 -61.02
CA SER A 22 15.61 -13.85 -60.23
C SER A 22 16.43 -14.94 -60.95
N PRO A 23 17.57 -15.35 -60.38
CA PRO A 23 17.52 -16.60 -59.62
C PRO A 23 18.42 -16.62 -58.36
N GLY A 24 18.03 -17.45 -57.38
CA GLY A 24 18.81 -17.69 -56.18
C GLY A 24 20.02 -18.61 -56.40
N HIS A 25 20.90 -18.66 -55.40
CA HIS A 25 21.76 -19.80 -55.04
C HIS A 25 22.26 -19.60 -53.60
N SER A 26 22.16 -20.63 -52.77
CA SER A 26 22.94 -20.76 -51.54
C SER A 26 24.36 -21.26 -51.88
N PRO A 27 25.36 -21.08 -51.00
CA PRO A 27 25.65 -22.17 -50.08
C PRO A 27 26.07 -21.74 -48.66
N PHE A 28 25.93 -22.71 -47.75
CA PHE A 28 26.53 -22.77 -46.42
C PHE A 28 28.02 -22.36 -46.39
N ARG A 29 28.40 -21.51 -45.43
CA ARG A 29 29.63 -21.67 -44.63
C ARG A 29 29.43 -21.08 -43.24
N ARG A 30 29.75 -21.90 -42.23
CA ARG A 30 30.01 -21.51 -40.85
C ARG A 30 31.23 -20.60 -40.84
N ASP A 31 31.23 -19.55 -40.03
CA ASP A 31 32.37 -19.20 -39.18
C ASP A 31 31.90 -18.35 -37.99
N PHE A 32 32.34 -18.78 -36.80
CA PHE A 32 32.29 -18.08 -35.54
C PHE A 32 33.11 -16.77 -35.63
N TRP A 33 32.67 -15.71 -34.95
CA TRP A 33 33.37 -15.10 -33.81
C TRP A 33 32.67 -13.81 -33.37
N GLU A 34 32.66 -13.64 -32.06
CA GLU A 34 32.13 -12.54 -31.26
C GLU A 34 32.82 -11.21 -31.56
N GLY A 35 32.13 -10.09 -31.34
CA GLY A 35 32.77 -8.78 -31.33
C GLY A 35 31.80 -7.63 -31.45
N GLU A 36 31.42 -7.08 -30.30
CA GLU A 36 30.56 -5.92 -30.13
C GLU A 36 31.04 -4.69 -30.92
N SER A 37 30.12 -4.03 -31.64
CA SER A 37 29.84 -2.58 -31.54
C SER A 37 28.93 -2.16 -32.69
N TRP A 38 27.92 -1.34 -32.37
CA TRP A 38 27.59 -0.05 -33.03
C TRP A 38 26.08 0.29 -32.98
N VAL A 39 25.86 1.50 -32.45
CA VAL A 39 24.95 2.55 -32.97
C VAL A 39 23.46 2.50 -32.59
N LEU A 40 23.10 3.59 -31.90
CA LEU A 40 21.78 4.19 -31.70
C LEU A 40 20.85 4.10 -32.92
N ALA A 41 19.62 3.66 -32.69
CA ALA A 41 18.46 4.01 -33.51
C ALA A 41 17.24 4.33 -32.62
N LEU A 42 16.92 5.62 -32.59
CA LEU A 42 15.62 6.31 -32.57
C LEU A 42 14.37 5.58 -32.00
N PHE A 43 13.73 6.26 -31.04
CA PHE A 43 12.41 5.99 -30.43
C PHE A 43 11.26 5.88 -31.47
N PRO A 44 10.20 5.12 -31.15
CA PRO A 44 9.03 5.74 -30.54
C PRO A 44 8.37 4.92 -29.41
N CYS A 45 7.79 5.64 -28.45
CA CYS A 45 6.70 5.24 -27.53
C CYS A 45 6.62 3.78 -27.05
N GLY A 46 6.96 3.56 -25.77
CA GLY A 46 6.54 2.39 -25.01
C GLY A 46 7.57 1.92 -23.99
N ARG A 47 7.43 2.31 -22.72
CA ARG A 47 8.04 1.65 -21.55
C ARG A 47 7.03 1.78 -20.40
N VAL A 48 6.32 0.72 -19.99
CA VAL A 48 6.78 -0.46 -19.23
C VAL A 48 7.68 -0.05 -18.08
N TRP A 49 7.07 0.18 -16.92
CA TRP A 49 7.79 0.37 -15.66
C TRP A 49 8.30 -0.99 -15.18
N GLY A 50 9.62 -1.17 -15.22
CA GLY A 50 10.30 -2.31 -14.63
C GLY A 50 10.18 -2.30 -13.10
N SER A 51 10.06 -3.50 -12.54
CA SER A 51 9.97 -3.81 -11.12
C SER A 51 11.11 -3.17 -10.30
N LEU A 52 10.75 -2.42 -9.25
CA LEU A 52 11.64 -1.96 -8.18
C LEU A 52 11.95 -3.11 -7.18
N SER A 53 12.44 -4.24 -7.69
CA SER A 53 12.77 -5.43 -6.87
C SER A 53 14.26 -5.58 -6.50
N GLU A 54 15.11 -4.59 -6.81
CA GLU A 54 16.56 -4.68 -6.52
C GLU A 54 17.12 -3.69 -5.49
N LEU A 55 16.28 -2.91 -4.80
CA LEU A 55 16.74 -2.11 -3.66
C LEU A 55 16.31 -2.77 -2.34
N GLY A 56 17.29 -3.45 -1.73
CA GLY A 56 17.19 -4.08 -0.42
C GLY A 56 16.63 -3.14 0.64
N VAL A 57 15.74 -3.68 1.46
CA VAL A 57 15.06 -2.99 2.56
C VAL A 57 16.09 -2.58 3.62
N LEU A 58 16.21 -1.28 3.86
CA LEU A 58 17.06 -0.71 4.91
C LEU A 58 16.34 -0.70 6.26
N GLY A 59 17.03 -1.21 7.28
CA GLY A 59 16.59 -1.30 8.68
C GLY A 59 16.97 -0.08 9.53
N GLU A 60 16.72 1.13 9.04
CA GLU A 60 16.74 2.41 9.76
C GLU A 60 15.44 3.16 9.37
N PRO A 61 14.90 4.14 10.13
CA PRO A 61 13.75 4.91 9.68
C PRO A 61 14.16 5.83 8.52
N LEU A 62 14.34 5.27 7.32
CA LEU A 62 14.61 6.04 6.13
C LEU A 62 13.32 6.76 5.74
N LEU A 63 13.36 8.07 5.94
CA LEU A 63 12.63 9.09 5.20
C LEU A 63 12.33 8.60 3.76
N CYS A 64 11.06 8.63 3.39
CA CYS A 64 10.52 8.19 2.10
C CYS A 64 11.49 8.47 0.93
N LEU A 65 11.99 7.41 0.28
CA LEU A 65 12.77 7.54 -0.95
C LEU A 65 11.90 8.22 -2.02
N LEU A 66 12.40 9.35 -2.55
CA LEU A 66 11.78 10.14 -3.61
C LEU A 66 11.99 9.49 -4.99
N PRO A 67 11.03 9.56 -5.92
CA PRO A 67 11.35 9.44 -7.34
C PRO A 67 12.12 10.68 -7.79
N GLN A 68 13.18 10.48 -8.57
CA GLN A 68 14.04 11.55 -9.11
C GLN A 68 13.23 12.52 -10.00
N PRO A 69 13.46 13.85 -9.92
CA PRO A 69 12.92 14.79 -10.91
C PRO A 69 13.62 14.61 -12.26
N GLY A 70 12.85 14.73 -13.35
CA GLY A 70 13.39 14.78 -14.72
C GLY A 70 14.29 16.01 -14.94
N PRO A 71 15.02 16.06 -16.07
CA PRO A 71 16.08 17.05 -16.26
C PRO A 71 15.51 18.46 -16.44
N SER A 72 15.99 19.42 -15.65
CA SER A 72 15.86 20.85 -15.93
C SER A 72 17.25 21.49 -16.05
N LEU A 73 17.36 22.36 -17.06
CA LEU A 73 18.53 23.09 -17.55
C LEU A 73 19.03 24.17 -16.55
N PRO A 74 20.25 24.71 -16.72
CA PRO A 74 21.02 25.32 -15.64
C PRO A 74 20.70 26.80 -15.42
N GLY A 75 20.73 27.21 -14.14
CA GLY A 75 20.86 28.63 -13.78
C GLY A 75 20.12 29.02 -12.50
N SER A 76 20.84 29.02 -11.38
CA SER A 76 20.79 29.99 -10.25
C SER A 76 21.06 29.29 -8.93
N GLY A 77 22.08 29.80 -8.23
CA GLY A 77 22.63 29.22 -7.01
C GLY A 77 21.73 29.40 -5.79
N VAL A 78 21.78 28.41 -4.90
CA VAL A 78 21.26 28.50 -3.54
C VAL A 78 22.25 27.77 -2.60
N SER A 79 22.62 28.49 -1.55
CA SER A 79 23.59 28.14 -0.51
C SER A 79 23.24 26.88 0.28
N GLU A 80 24.25 26.04 0.49
CA GLU A 80 24.22 24.79 1.26
C GLU A 80 23.97 25.01 2.77
N ALA A 81 23.03 24.24 3.31
CA ALA A 81 22.92 23.99 4.75
C ALA A 81 23.53 22.61 5.05
N ARG A 82 24.44 22.58 6.04
CA ARG A 82 25.31 21.45 6.39
C ARG A 82 24.54 20.21 6.84
N GLY A 83 24.50 19.19 5.97
CA GLY A 83 24.55 17.79 6.37
C GLY A 83 26.01 17.30 6.34
N ILE A 84 26.33 16.24 7.08
CA ILE A 84 27.68 15.63 7.09
C ILE A 84 28.02 15.21 5.63
N PRO A 85 29.14 15.69 5.05
CA PRO A 85 29.44 15.42 3.65
C PRO A 85 29.92 13.98 3.47
N LEU A 86 29.35 13.27 2.50
CA LEU A 86 30.03 12.16 1.84
C LEU A 86 31.23 12.74 1.10
N ASP A 87 32.45 12.26 1.39
CA ASP A 87 33.66 12.70 0.69
C ASP A 87 33.55 12.32 -0.81
N PRO A 88 33.53 13.29 -1.74
CA PRO A 88 33.37 13.04 -3.16
C PRO A 88 34.61 12.39 -3.82
N ARG A 89 35.66 12.05 -3.04
CA ARG A 89 36.89 11.39 -3.52
C ARG A 89 36.92 9.88 -3.28
N LEU A 90 35.84 9.27 -2.78
CA LEU A 90 35.81 7.82 -2.57
C LEU A 90 35.72 7.09 -3.93
N PRO A 91 36.69 6.21 -4.25
CA PRO A 91 36.67 5.47 -5.51
C PRO A 91 35.42 4.56 -5.57
N PRO A 92 34.90 4.23 -6.76
CA PRO A 92 33.69 3.39 -6.93
C PRO A 92 33.72 2.05 -6.18
N GLN A 93 34.92 1.54 -5.88
CA GLN A 93 35.14 0.32 -5.09
C GLN A 93 34.72 0.46 -3.62
N ALA A 94 34.72 1.67 -3.03
CA ALA A 94 34.31 1.90 -1.64
C ALA A 94 32.79 1.78 -1.43
N LEU A 95 31.99 2.02 -2.49
CA LEU A 95 30.54 1.82 -2.48
C LEU A 95 30.15 0.32 -2.49
N GLN A 96 31.04 -0.56 -2.97
CA GLN A 96 30.79 -2.02 -2.94
C GLN A 96 31.06 -2.65 -1.56
N THR A 97 31.91 -2.03 -0.73
CA THR A 97 32.29 -2.55 0.60
C THR A 97 31.32 -2.25 1.74
N GLN A 98 30.31 -1.38 1.55
CA GLN A 98 29.23 -1.19 2.52
C GLN A 98 27.96 -1.92 2.08
N ARG A 99 27.99 -3.26 2.00
CA ARG A 99 26.75 -4.05 2.06
C ARG A 99 26.14 -3.87 3.46
N ARG A 100 25.25 -2.88 3.61
CA ARG A 100 24.50 -2.57 4.85
C ARG A 100 23.36 -3.56 5.15
N THR A 101 23.25 -4.65 4.42
CA THR A 101 22.28 -5.71 4.71
C THR A 101 22.90 -6.68 5.72
N LYS A 102 22.33 -6.76 6.93
CA LYS A 102 22.67 -7.83 7.89
C LYS A 102 22.58 -9.17 7.17
N VAL A 103 23.60 -10.02 7.32
CA VAL A 103 23.55 -11.39 6.82
C VAL A 103 22.41 -12.09 7.54
N MET A 104 21.44 -12.60 6.79
CA MET A 104 20.30 -13.30 7.35
C MET A 104 20.69 -14.74 7.70
N ALA A 105 20.29 -15.18 8.89
CA ALA A 105 20.40 -16.57 9.29
C ALA A 105 19.50 -17.48 8.43
N LYS A 106 19.85 -18.76 8.42
CA LYS A 106 19.06 -19.86 7.85
C LYS A 106 18.64 -20.81 8.97
N CYS A 107 17.66 -21.68 8.70
CA CYS A 107 17.30 -22.70 9.67
C CYS A 107 18.44 -23.72 9.80
N ILE A 108 18.87 -24.04 11.02
CA ILE A 108 19.97 -24.99 11.24
C ILE A 108 19.52 -26.44 11.05
N SER A 109 18.24 -26.76 11.29
CA SER A 109 17.67 -28.08 11.01
C SER A 109 16.15 -28.06 10.94
N VAL A 110 15.58 -28.17 9.74
CA VAL A 110 14.13 -28.34 9.54
C VAL A 110 13.68 -29.77 9.91
N SER A 111 14.55 -30.77 9.77
CA SER A 111 14.25 -32.19 10.00
C SER A 111 14.01 -32.57 11.46
N ASN A 112 14.37 -31.71 12.41
CA ASN A 112 14.17 -31.95 13.85
C ASN A 112 12.77 -31.56 14.34
N TYR A 113 11.91 -31.00 13.48
CA TYR A 113 10.57 -30.53 13.85
C TYR A 113 9.47 -31.48 13.38
N HIS A 114 8.55 -31.79 14.29
CA HIS A 114 7.27 -32.37 13.90
C HIS A 114 6.44 -31.30 13.17
N VAL A 115 5.70 -31.70 12.13
CA VAL A 115 4.84 -30.78 11.34
C VAL A 115 3.93 -29.94 12.24
N GLY A 116 3.46 -30.52 13.36
CA GLY A 116 2.61 -29.89 14.37
C GLY A 116 3.29 -28.96 15.39
N SER A 117 4.59 -28.66 15.31
CA SER A 117 5.27 -27.74 16.24
C SER A 117 6.24 -26.77 15.56
N THR A 118 6.31 -25.53 16.07
CA THR A 118 7.23 -24.48 15.59
C THR A 118 7.76 -23.62 16.74
N ASN A 119 8.91 -22.99 16.57
CA ASN A 119 9.39 -22.02 17.55
C ASN A 119 8.61 -20.71 17.43
N ILE A 120 8.46 -20.20 16.20
CA ILE A 120 7.70 -18.99 15.92
C ILE A 120 6.54 -19.33 14.99
N LEU A 121 5.33 -19.01 15.44
CA LEU A 121 4.13 -18.99 14.60
C LEU A 121 3.71 -17.55 14.34
N ILE A 122 3.51 -17.19 13.07
CA ILE A 122 3.03 -15.88 12.63
C ILE A 122 1.65 -16.06 11.97
N VAL A 123 0.60 -15.52 12.59
CA VAL A 123 -0.76 -15.53 12.06
C VAL A 123 -1.00 -14.27 11.25
N GLY A 124 -0.89 -14.39 9.93
CA GLY A 124 -1.07 -13.31 8.96
C GLY A 124 0.20 -13.02 8.16
N ALA A 125 0.12 -13.17 6.84
CA ALA A 125 1.23 -12.95 5.90
C ALA A 125 1.21 -11.57 5.22
N GLY A 126 0.73 -10.55 5.95
CA GLY A 126 0.84 -9.15 5.52
C GLY A 126 2.21 -8.54 5.82
N ALA A 127 2.35 -7.24 5.59
CA ALA A 127 3.61 -6.50 5.78
C ALA A 127 4.22 -6.69 7.18
N ALA A 128 3.39 -6.67 8.23
CA ALA A 128 3.85 -6.89 9.61
C ALA A 128 4.39 -8.30 9.85
N GLY A 129 3.71 -9.33 9.34
CA GLY A 129 4.13 -10.72 9.48
C GLY A 129 5.42 -11.00 8.71
N LEU A 130 5.50 -10.52 7.46
CA LEU A 130 6.71 -10.63 6.65
C LEU A 130 7.90 -9.95 7.34
N VAL A 131 7.77 -8.68 7.72
CA VAL A 131 8.88 -7.95 8.35
C VAL A 131 9.30 -8.59 9.68
N CYS A 132 8.38 -9.18 10.43
CA CYS A 132 8.74 -9.97 11.61
C CYS A 132 9.62 -11.16 11.25
N ALA A 133 9.20 -12.00 10.29
CA ALA A 133 9.97 -13.16 9.85
C ALA A 133 11.36 -12.77 9.32
N GLU A 134 11.44 -11.69 8.54
CA GLU A 134 12.71 -11.17 8.03
C GLU A 134 13.62 -10.68 9.16
N THR A 135 13.07 -9.89 10.08
CA THR A 135 13.83 -9.35 11.21
C THR A 135 14.36 -10.49 12.09
N LEU A 136 13.56 -11.52 12.35
CA LEU A 136 14.03 -12.71 13.10
C LEU A 136 15.28 -13.31 12.45
N ARG A 137 15.26 -13.53 11.13
CA ARG A 137 16.43 -14.03 10.39
C ARG A 137 17.60 -13.05 10.39
N GLN A 138 17.35 -11.75 10.25
CA GLN A 138 18.39 -10.70 10.31
C GLN A 138 19.05 -10.59 11.68
N GLU A 139 18.32 -10.90 12.76
CA GLU A 139 18.79 -10.91 14.14
C GLU A 139 19.37 -12.27 14.56
N GLY A 140 19.61 -13.19 13.60
CA GLY A 140 20.31 -14.44 13.84
C GLY A 140 19.43 -15.62 14.27
N PHE A 141 18.10 -15.46 14.29
CA PHE A 141 17.20 -16.56 14.67
C PHE A 141 17.26 -17.69 13.65
N SER A 142 17.57 -18.90 14.12
CA SER A 142 17.95 -20.05 13.30
C SER A 142 17.05 -21.28 13.48
N ASP A 143 15.95 -21.15 14.21
CA ASP A 143 14.94 -22.19 14.37
C ASP A 143 13.79 -22.04 13.36
N ARG A 144 12.82 -22.97 13.39
CA ARG A 144 11.65 -22.98 12.51
C ARG A 144 10.76 -21.74 12.67
N ILE A 145 10.41 -21.11 11.56
CA ILE A 145 9.42 -20.03 11.46
C ILE A 145 8.31 -20.49 10.52
N VAL A 146 7.07 -20.46 11.01
CA VAL A 146 5.87 -20.74 10.18
C VAL A 146 4.99 -19.50 10.17
N MET A 147 4.64 -19.04 8.98
CA MET A 147 3.68 -17.98 8.74
C MET A 147 2.44 -18.56 8.07
N CYS A 148 1.24 -18.28 8.58
CA CYS A 148 0.00 -18.74 7.98
C CYS A 148 -0.86 -17.57 7.48
N THR A 149 -1.61 -17.81 6.40
CA THR A 149 -2.47 -16.81 5.79
C THR A 149 -3.66 -17.47 5.11
N MET A 150 -4.80 -16.78 5.13
CA MET A 150 -5.98 -17.18 4.36
C MET A 150 -5.82 -16.88 2.86
N ASP A 151 -4.88 -16.01 2.50
CA ASP A 151 -4.61 -15.66 1.12
C ASP A 151 -3.95 -16.84 0.39
N ARG A 152 -4.23 -16.99 -0.90
CA ARG A 152 -3.61 -18.02 -1.76
C ARG A 152 -2.18 -17.67 -2.20
N HIS A 153 -1.79 -16.41 -2.00
CA HIS A 153 -0.52 -15.85 -2.49
C HIS A 153 0.48 -15.65 -1.35
N LEU A 154 1.76 -15.67 -1.70
CA LEU A 154 2.84 -15.18 -0.83
C LEU A 154 2.66 -13.68 -0.51
N PRO A 155 3.29 -13.15 0.56
CA PRO A 155 3.17 -11.74 0.94
C PRO A 155 3.33 -10.75 -0.22
N TYR A 156 2.37 -9.83 -0.34
CA TYR A 156 2.31 -8.85 -1.42
C TYR A 156 1.96 -7.43 -0.91
N ASP A 157 2.27 -6.44 -1.75
CA ASP A 157 2.07 -5.01 -1.54
C ASP A 157 0.58 -4.63 -1.66
N ARG A 158 -0.13 -4.67 -0.53
CA ARG A 158 -1.56 -4.32 -0.45
C ARG A 158 -1.88 -2.90 -0.92
N PRO A 159 -1.06 -1.86 -0.64
CA PRO A 159 -1.24 -0.53 -1.22
C PRO A 159 -1.37 -0.48 -2.74
N LYS A 160 -0.82 -1.45 -3.48
CA LYS A 160 -0.99 -1.52 -4.95
C LYS A 160 -2.40 -1.95 -5.38
N LEU A 161 -3.16 -2.63 -4.53
CA LEU A 161 -4.48 -3.16 -4.88
C LEU A 161 -5.49 -2.08 -5.26
N SER A 162 -5.35 -0.85 -4.80
CA SER A 162 -6.22 0.29 -5.16
C SER A 162 -5.61 1.22 -6.20
N LYS A 163 -4.32 1.08 -6.50
CA LYS A 163 -3.56 1.94 -7.42
C LYS A 163 -3.28 1.28 -8.77
N SER A 164 -3.36 -0.04 -8.82
CA SER A 164 -3.09 -0.85 -10.00
C SER A 164 -3.98 -2.11 -9.96
N LEU A 165 -5.28 -1.90 -10.22
CA LEU A 165 -6.32 -2.94 -10.05
C LEU A 165 -6.16 -4.15 -10.99
N ASP A 166 -5.26 -4.15 -11.97
CA ASP A 166 -5.05 -5.27 -12.91
C ASP A 166 -3.70 -5.99 -12.73
N SER A 167 -3.00 -5.71 -11.63
CA SER A 167 -1.70 -6.31 -11.35
C SER A 167 -1.78 -7.80 -11.07
N GLN A 168 -0.82 -8.56 -11.60
CA GLN A 168 -0.66 -9.96 -11.22
C GLN A 168 -0.01 -10.07 -9.84
N PRO A 169 -0.38 -11.07 -9.01
CA PRO A 169 0.17 -11.26 -7.66
C PRO A 169 1.70 -11.23 -7.60
N GLU A 170 2.38 -11.79 -8.60
CA GLU A 170 3.85 -11.86 -8.69
C GLU A 170 4.48 -10.47 -8.89
N GLN A 171 3.79 -9.57 -9.61
CA GLN A 171 4.27 -8.19 -9.86
C GLN A 171 4.17 -7.30 -8.61
N ILE A 172 3.36 -7.72 -7.65
CA ILE A 172 3.13 -7.02 -6.39
C ILE A 172 3.66 -7.82 -5.19
N ALA A 173 4.35 -8.94 -5.42
CA ALA A 173 4.99 -9.71 -4.37
C ALA A 173 6.05 -8.86 -3.65
N LEU A 174 6.10 -8.94 -2.33
CA LEU A 174 7.09 -8.23 -1.52
C LEU A 174 8.46 -8.90 -1.57
N ARG A 175 8.44 -10.21 -1.79
CA ARG A 175 9.62 -11.06 -1.94
C ARG A 175 9.35 -12.12 -3.01
N PRO A 176 10.37 -12.50 -3.80
CA PRO A 176 10.26 -13.65 -4.69
C PRO A 176 10.14 -14.94 -3.88
N LYS A 177 9.62 -16.02 -4.48
CA LYS A 177 9.43 -17.31 -3.80
C LYS A 177 10.75 -17.87 -3.25
N GLU A 178 11.83 -17.66 -3.99
CA GLU A 178 13.19 -18.10 -3.69
C GLU A 178 13.70 -17.52 -2.37
N PHE A 179 13.23 -16.33 -1.98
CA PHE A 179 13.57 -15.72 -0.70
C PHE A 179 13.12 -16.58 0.49
N PHE A 180 11.88 -17.03 0.47
CA PHE A 180 11.30 -17.84 1.55
C PHE A 180 12.00 -19.20 1.65
N LEU A 181 12.34 -19.81 0.51
CA LEU A 181 13.12 -21.05 0.45
C LEU A 181 14.55 -20.84 0.95
N THR A 182 15.20 -19.74 0.57
CA THR A 182 16.61 -19.46 0.93
C THR A 182 16.80 -19.26 2.43
N TYR A 183 15.80 -18.70 3.10
CA TYR A 183 15.85 -18.37 4.53
C TYR A 183 14.94 -19.25 5.40
N ASP A 184 14.44 -20.35 4.85
CA ASP A 184 13.60 -21.34 5.55
C ASP A 184 12.45 -20.67 6.32
N ILE A 185 11.69 -19.82 5.64
CA ILE A 185 10.47 -19.20 6.16
C ILE A 185 9.29 -19.94 5.52
N GLU A 186 8.63 -20.79 6.29
CA GLU A 186 7.48 -21.55 5.80
C GLU A 186 6.25 -20.64 5.71
N VAL A 187 5.56 -20.69 4.57
CA VAL A 187 4.32 -19.93 4.36
C VAL A 187 3.19 -20.90 4.04
N LEU A 188 2.27 -21.08 4.99
CA LEU A 188 1.05 -21.87 4.83
C LEU A 188 -0.06 -20.96 4.26
N THR A 189 -0.27 -21.04 2.96
CA THR A 189 -1.34 -20.33 2.25
C THR A 189 -2.69 -21.02 2.42
N GLU A 190 -3.78 -20.30 2.17
CA GLU A 190 -5.17 -20.81 2.26
C GLU A 190 -5.51 -21.49 3.59
N THR A 191 -4.79 -21.10 4.65
CA THR A 191 -4.79 -21.75 5.94
C THR A 191 -5.34 -20.78 6.99
N GLN A 192 -6.48 -21.12 7.58
CA GLN A 192 -7.20 -20.26 8.52
C GLN A 192 -7.05 -20.75 9.96
N VAL A 193 -6.49 -19.90 10.84
CA VAL A 193 -6.56 -20.07 12.30
C VAL A 193 -7.94 -19.65 12.80
N VAL A 194 -8.60 -20.51 13.55
CA VAL A 194 -9.97 -20.28 14.07
C VAL A 194 -10.02 -20.06 15.58
N THR A 195 -8.97 -20.43 16.31
CA THR A 195 -8.79 -20.03 17.71
C THR A 195 -7.33 -20.25 18.15
N VAL A 196 -6.96 -19.66 19.28
CA VAL A 196 -5.66 -19.82 19.93
C VAL A 196 -5.88 -20.32 21.35
N ASP A 197 -5.32 -21.48 21.66
CA ASP A 197 -5.23 -22.03 23.01
C ASP A 197 -3.92 -21.55 23.65
N VAL A 198 -4.01 -20.46 24.41
CA VAL A 198 -2.85 -19.85 25.06
C VAL A 198 -2.29 -20.68 26.22
N LYS A 199 -3.10 -21.55 26.83
CA LYS A 199 -2.68 -22.39 27.96
C LYS A 199 -1.76 -23.50 27.48
N ASN A 200 -2.14 -24.16 26.39
CA ASN A 200 -1.36 -25.23 25.78
C ASN A 200 -0.41 -24.74 24.68
N LYS A 201 -0.39 -23.42 24.41
CA LYS A 201 0.38 -22.76 23.34
C LYS A 201 0.14 -23.38 21.96
N LYS A 202 -1.14 -23.49 21.56
CA LYS A 202 -1.55 -24.07 20.27
C LYS A 202 -2.40 -23.10 19.47
N ALA A 203 -2.13 -22.99 18.17
CA ALA A 203 -3.09 -22.45 17.21
C ALA A 203 -3.92 -23.60 16.63
N ILE A 204 -5.23 -23.41 16.54
CA ILE A 204 -6.17 -24.38 15.99
C ILE A 204 -6.67 -23.85 14.65
N PHE A 205 -6.54 -24.66 13.62
CA PHE A 205 -6.90 -24.34 12.25
C PHE A 205 -8.30 -24.85 11.90
N LYS A 206 -8.89 -24.29 10.84
CA LYS A 206 -10.27 -24.58 10.43
C LYS A 206 -10.51 -26.05 10.09
N ASP A 207 -9.50 -26.74 9.57
CA ASP A 207 -9.51 -28.17 9.26
C ASP A 207 -9.29 -29.08 10.49
N GLY A 208 -9.13 -28.49 11.67
CA GLY A 208 -8.85 -29.20 12.92
C GLY A 208 -7.37 -29.47 13.17
N PHE A 209 -6.48 -29.12 12.24
CA PHE A 209 -5.03 -29.17 12.47
C PHE A 209 -4.65 -28.27 13.65
N LYS A 210 -3.62 -28.67 14.39
CA LYS A 210 -3.13 -27.95 15.56
C LYS A 210 -1.63 -27.76 15.43
N MET A 211 -1.17 -26.52 15.64
CA MET A 211 0.24 -26.19 15.67
C MET A 211 0.64 -25.63 17.03
N GLU A 212 1.56 -26.32 17.70
CA GLU A 212 2.24 -25.87 18.91
C GLU A 212 3.26 -24.77 18.56
N TYR A 213 3.38 -23.76 19.44
CA TYR A 213 4.32 -22.66 19.27
C TYR A 213 5.07 -22.31 20.57
N ASN A 214 6.31 -21.80 20.45
CA ASN A 214 7.02 -21.20 21.59
C ASN A 214 6.69 -19.71 21.74
N LYS A 215 6.66 -18.97 20.64
CA LYS A 215 6.17 -17.59 20.54
C LYS A 215 5.17 -17.46 19.39
N LEU A 216 4.22 -16.54 19.55
CA LEU A 216 3.16 -16.28 18.59
C LEU A 216 3.14 -14.79 18.21
N LEU A 217 3.11 -14.49 16.91
CA LEU A 217 2.73 -13.16 16.40
C LEU A 217 1.31 -13.21 15.84
N LEU A 218 0.44 -12.34 16.33
CA LEU A 218 -0.87 -12.07 15.75
C LEU A 218 -0.79 -10.83 14.84
N ALA A 219 -0.79 -11.06 13.53
CA ALA A 219 -0.81 -10.02 12.50
C ALA A 219 -1.98 -10.19 11.50
N PRO A 220 -3.24 -10.41 11.96
CA PRO A 220 -4.35 -10.76 11.07
C PRO A 220 -4.81 -9.58 10.18
N GLY A 221 -4.41 -8.35 10.53
CA GLY A 221 -4.85 -7.14 9.85
C GLY A 221 -6.34 -6.89 10.03
N ASN A 222 -6.97 -6.30 9.01
CA ASN A 222 -8.38 -5.91 9.04
C ASN A 222 -9.21 -6.60 7.95
N THR A 223 -10.52 -6.69 8.18
CA THR A 223 -11.55 -7.10 7.23
C THR A 223 -12.34 -5.87 6.77
N PRO A 224 -12.55 -5.64 5.46
CA PRO A 224 -13.35 -4.53 4.96
C PRO A 224 -14.79 -4.53 5.52
N LYS A 225 -15.34 -3.35 5.78
CA LYS A 225 -16.77 -3.21 6.10
C LYS A 225 -17.60 -3.35 4.82
N THR A 226 -18.74 -4.01 4.96
CA THR A 226 -19.74 -4.15 3.89
C THR A 226 -20.92 -3.21 4.10
N LEU A 227 -21.70 -2.97 3.05
CA LEU A 227 -22.94 -2.19 3.17
C LEU A 227 -24.02 -2.97 3.93
N SER A 228 -24.80 -2.24 4.72
CA SER A 228 -25.96 -2.75 5.46
C SER A 228 -27.25 -2.18 4.87
N CYS A 229 -27.46 -2.36 3.57
CA CYS A 229 -28.62 -1.84 2.83
C CYS A 229 -29.38 -2.97 2.11
N LYS A 230 -30.57 -2.65 1.57
CA LYS A 230 -31.33 -3.59 0.74
C LYS A 230 -30.53 -3.90 -0.54
N GLY A 231 -30.46 -5.17 -0.93
CA GLY A 231 -29.69 -5.60 -2.10
C GLY A 231 -28.17 -5.66 -1.88
N LYS A 232 -27.69 -5.66 -0.62
CA LYS A 232 -26.25 -5.81 -0.31
C LYS A 232 -25.58 -7.06 -0.92
N ASP A 233 -26.35 -8.11 -1.20
CA ASP A 233 -25.87 -9.39 -1.72
C ASP A 233 -25.93 -9.47 -3.27
N VAL A 234 -26.26 -8.36 -3.94
CA VAL A 234 -26.29 -8.25 -5.41
C VAL A 234 -24.89 -8.43 -6.00
N GLU A 235 -24.80 -9.10 -7.15
CA GLU A 235 -23.53 -9.27 -7.85
C GLU A 235 -22.95 -7.93 -8.33
N ASN A 236 -21.63 -7.89 -8.50
CA ASN A 236 -20.84 -6.71 -8.87
C ASN A 236 -20.75 -5.61 -7.79
N VAL A 237 -20.97 -5.97 -6.53
CA VAL A 237 -20.69 -5.14 -5.36
C VAL A 237 -19.46 -5.70 -4.67
N PHE A 238 -18.37 -4.94 -4.63
CA PHE A 238 -17.07 -5.40 -4.20
C PHE A 238 -16.55 -4.62 -3.00
N THR A 239 -15.79 -5.30 -2.14
CA THR A 239 -14.77 -4.68 -1.31
C THR A 239 -13.40 -5.06 -1.89
N ILE A 240 -12.33 -4.36 -1.52
CA ILE A 240 -10.97 -4.72 -1.98
C ILE A 240 -10.19 -5.27 -0.80
N ARG A 241 -9.81 -6.55 -0.87
CA ARG A 241 -8.87 -7.15 0.07
C ARG A 241 -7.76 -7.92 -0.62
N THR A 242 -8.06 -8.58 -1.74
CA THR A 242 -7.16 -9.49 -2.45
C THR A 242 -6.85 -8.98 -3.87
N PRO A 243 -5.78 -9.48 -4.51
CA PRO A 243 -5.52 -9.24 -5.94
C PRO A 243 -6.70 -9.66 -6.81
N GLU A 244 -7.42 -10.71 -6.46
CA GLU A 244 -8.60 -11.14 -7.20
C GLU A 244 -9.75 -10.14 -7.14
N ASP A 245 -10.01 -9.55 -5.98
CA ASP A 245 -11.03 -8.50 -5.84
C ASP A 245 -10.69 -7.31 -6.74
N ALA A 246 -9.44 -6.84 -6.66
CA ALA A 246 -8.91 -5.75 -7.47
C ALA A 246 -9.06 -6.05 -8.97
N ASN A 247 -8.57 -7.20 -9.42
CA ASN A 247 -8.59 -7.63 -10.83
C ASN A 247 -10.02 -7.76 -11.38
N ARG A 248 -10.97 -8.25 -10.57
CA ARG A 248 -12.38 -8.33 -10.98
C ARG A 248 -12.98 -6.94 -11.17
N ILE A 249 -12.72 -5.99 -10.26
CA ILE A 249 -13.17 -4.60 -10.39
C ILE A 249 -12.56 -3.98 -11.65
N GLY A 250 -11.24 -4.05 -11.80
CA GLY A 250 -10.52 -3.47 -12.93
C GLY A 250 -11.01 -3.99 -14.28
N LYS A 251 -11.34 -5.29 -14.37
CA LYS A 251 -11.89 -5.91 -15.59
C LYS A 251 -13.34 -5.51 -15.85
N LEU A 252 -14.20 -5.58 -14.83
CA LEU A 252 -15.65 -5.37 -14.99
C LEU A 252 -16.00 -3.89 -15.22
N ALA A 253 -15.25 -2.97 -14.65
CA ALA A 253 -15.53 -1.53 -14.76
C ALA A 253 -15.21 -0.96 -16.15
N ARG A 254 -14.41 -1.65 -16.98
CA ARG A 254 -13.99 -1.16 -18.30
C ARG A 254 -15.18 -0.82 -19.20
N GLY A 255 -15.28 0.44 -19.60
CA GLY A 255 -16.38 0.95 -20.43
C GLY A 255 -17.77 0.91 -19.77
N ARG A 256 -17.85 0.77 -18.44
CA ARG A 256 -19.11 0.68 -17.69
C ARG A 256 -19.23 1.77 -16.62
N ASN A 257 -20.40 1.90 -15.99
CA ASN A 257 -20.61 2.85 -14.91
C ASN A 257 -20.14 2.26 -13.58
N ALA A 258 -19.23 2.94 -12.89
CA ALA A 258 -18.74 2.55 -11.58
C ALA A 258 -19.22 3.53 -10.50
N VAL A 259 -19.66 2.98 -9.37
CA VAL A 259 -19.92 3.73 -8.14
C VAL A 259 -18.92 3.32 -7.08
N VAL A 260 -18.29 4.28 -6.42
CA VAL A 260 -17.43 4.07 -5.27
C VAL A 260 -18.13 4.64 -4.03
N VAL A 261 -18.25 3.85 -2.98
CA VAL A 261 -18.88 4.26 -1.72
C VAL A 261 -17.81 4.47 -0.67
N GLY A 262 -17.66 5.71 -0.21
CA GLY A 262 -16.60 6.18 0.68
C GLY A 262 -15.53 6.97 -0.08
N ALA A 263 -15.24 8.18 0.39
CA ALA A 263 -14.28 9.13 -0.18
C ALA A 263 -13.07 9.33 0.75
N ALA A 264 -12.58 8.22 1.32
CA ALA A 264 -11.29 8.12 2.00
C ALA A 264 -10.22 7.56 1.04
N PHE A 265 -9.02 7.23 1.55
CA PHE A 265 -7.88 6.77 0.76
C PHE A 265 -8.21 5.69 -0.27
N LEU A 266 -8.77 4.55 0.17
CA LEU A 266 -9.08 3.43 -0.73
C LEU A 266 -10.05 3.84 -1.85
N GLY A 267 -11.16 4.49 -1.49
CA GLY A 267 -12.19 4.86 -2.47
C GLY A 267 -11.69 5.88 -3.47
N MET A 268 -10.96 6.90 -3.01
CA MET A 268 -10.42 7.94 -3.88
C MET A 268 -9.31 7.41 -4.80
N GLU A 269 -8.46 6.50 -4.33
CA GLU A 269 -7.48 5.81 -5.18
C GLU A 269 -8.14 4.97 -6.27
N VAL A 270 -9.18 4.20 -5.91
CA VAL A 270 -9.94 3.41 -6.89
C VAL A 270 -10.65 4.30 -7.91
N ALA A 271 -11.28 5.38 -7.45
CA ALA A 271 -11.95 6.33 -8.34
C ALA A 271 -10.95 6.96 -9.32
N ALA A 272 -9.77 7.36 -8.85
CA ALA A 272 -8.71 7.88 -9.70
C ALA A 272 -8.20 6.83 -10.70
N TYR A 273 -8.02 5.58 -10.27
CA TYR A 273 -7.58 4.50 -11.15
C TYR A 273 -8.61 4.16 -12.24
N LEU A 274 -9.90 4.19 -11.91
CA LEU A 274 -10.98 3.85 -12.84
C LEU A 274 -11.34 4.98 -13.80
N ASN A 275 -10.89 6.21 -13.55
CA ASN A 275 -11.31 7.40 -14.29
C ASN A 275 -11.16 7.29 -15.81
N ASP A 276 -10.03 6.76 -16.27
CA ASP A 276 -9.69 6.60 -17.69
C ASP A 276 -10.09 5.22 -18.27
N LYS A 277 -10.67 4.34 -17.44
CA LYS A 277 -11.02 2.95 -17.79
C LYS A 277 -12.53 2.72 -17.84
N ALA A 278 -13.27 3.33 -16.92
CA ALA A 278 -14.72 3.23 -16.83
C ALA A 278 -15.40 4.23 -17.79
N HIS A 279 -16.66 4.00 -18.13
CA HIS A 279 -17.47 4.98 -18.87
C HIS A 279 -17.83 6.18 -17.99
N SER A 280 -18.11 5.94 -16.72
CA SER A 280 -18.30 6.99 -15.72
C SER A 280 -17.94 6.48 -14.33
N VAL A 281 -17.48 7.39 -13.47
CA VAL A 281 -17.18 7.09 -12.06
C VAL A 281 -17.92 8.10 -11.18
N SER A 282 -18.68 7.58 -10.22
CA SER A 282 -19.36 8.37 -9.20
C SER A 282 -18.88 7.97 -7.81
N VAL A 283 -18.72 8.94 -6.92
CA VAL A 283 -18.32 8.73 -5.52
C VAL A 283 -19.48 9.16 -4.61
N VAL A 284 -19.85 8.30 -3.66
CA VAL A 284 -20.88 8.54 -2.65
C VAL A 284 -20.22 8.64 -1.28
N GLU A 285 -20.49 9.69 -0.52
CA GLU A 285 -19.88 9.92 0.79
C GLU A 285 -20.87 10.57 1.76
N LEU A 286 -20.76 10.19 3.04
CA LEU A 286 -21.54 10.73 4.16
C LEU A 286 -21.07 12.11 4.59
N GLU A 287 -19.77 12.35 4.56
CA GLU A 287 -19.16 13.63 4.86
C GLU A 287 -19.39 14.65 3.73
N GLU A 288 -19.13 15.92 4.02
CA GLU A 288 -19.28 17.01 3.04
C GLU A 288 -18.12 17.07 2.03
N THR A 289 -16.94 16.61 2.42
CA THR A 289 -15.71 16.64 1.60
C THR A 289 -14.94 15.33 1.73
N PRO A 290 -14.21 14.90 0.68
CA PRO A 290 -13.36 13.73 0.78
C PRO A 290 -12.28 13.94 1.84
N PHE A 291 -11.86 12.85 2.48
CA PHE A 291 -10.85 12.87 3.55
C PHE A 291 -11.16 13.79 4.75
N ARG A 292 -12.42 14.25 4.95
CA ARG A 292 -12.79 15.26 5.96
C ARG A 292 -12.15 15.03 7.34
N LYS A 293 -12.22 13.79 7.85
CA LYS A 293 -11.66 13.41 9.17
C LYS A 293 -10.14 13.44 9.23
N PHE A 294 -9.47 13.22 8.11
CA PHE A 294 -8.02 13.05 8.06
C PHE A 294 -7.29 14.31 7.59
N LEU A 295 -7.80 14.98 6.55
CA LEU A 295 -7.17 16.14 5.93
C LEU A 295 -7.91 17.46 6.19
N GLY A 296 -9.09 17.41 6.79
CA GLY A 296 -9.92 18.59 6.99
C GLY A 296 -10.59 19.10 5.71
N GLU A 297 -11.45 20.11 5.87
CA GLU A 297 -12.30 20.62 4.80
C GLU A 297 -11.54 21.35 3.71
N LYS A 298 -10.61 22.25 4.08
CA LYS A 298 -9.86 23.07 3.12
C LYS A 298 -9.15 22.20 2.07
N VAL A 299 -8.39 21.22 2.56
CA VAL A 299 -7.68 20.25 1.70
C VAL A 299 -8.67 19.31 1.01
N GLY A 300 -9.71 18.84 1.72
CA GLY A 300 -10.77 18.01 1.13
C GLY A 300 -11.45 18.66 -0.07
N ARG A 301 -11.82 19.95 0.00
CA ARG A 301 -12.43 20.70 -1.13
C ARG A 301 -11.47 20.83 -2.31
N ALA A 302 -10.20 21.12 -2.06
CA ALA A 302 -9.19 21.20 -3.11
C ALA A 302 -9.03 19.86 -3.86
N LEU A 303 -8.97 18.75 -3.12
CA LEU A 303 -8.91 17.41 -3.71
C LEU A 303 -10.22 17.03 -4.41
N MET A 304 -11.38 17.43 -3.87
CA MET A 304 -12.67 17.21 -4.54
C MET A 304 -12.71 17.89 -5.91
N LYS A 305 -12.32 19.18 -5.99
CA LYS A 305 -12.22 19.95 -7.24
C LYS A 305 -11.26 19.29 -8.23
N MET A 306 -10.12 18.77 -7.76
CA MET A 306 -9.20 17.99 -8.60
C MET A 306 -9.89 16.77 -9.23
N PHE A 307 -10.67 16.02 -8.45
CA PHE A 307 -11.39 14.84 -8.93
C PHE A 307 -12.53 15.22 -9.90
N GLU A 308 -13.29 16.27 -9.60
CA GLU A 308 -14.36 16.79 -10.47
C GLU A 308 -13.81 17.26 -11.82
N ASN A 309 -12.66 17.97 -11.82
CA ASN A 309 -11.96 18.37 -13.04
C ASN A 309 -11.49 17.18 -13.89
N ASN A 310 -11.33 16.00 -13.29
CA ASN A 310 -11.02 14.76 -13.99
C ASN A 310 -12.27 13.98 -14.43
N GLY A 311 -13.47 14.49 -14.17
CA GLY A 311 -14.75 13.88 -14.60
C GLY A 311 -15.45 13.02 -13.55
N ILE A 312 -14.93 12.95 -12.32
CA ILE A 312 -15.53 12.20 -11.23
C ILE A 312 -16.75 12.96 -10.68
N LYS A 313 -17.88 12.26 -10.53
CA LYS A 313 -19.13 12.84 -10.00
C LYS A 313 -19.27 12.55 -8.52
N PHE A 314 -19.49 13.56 -7.69
CA PHE A 314 -19.71 13.36 -6.26
C PHE A 314 -21.18 13.43 -5.86
N TYR A 315 -21.54 12.57 -4.91
CA TYR A 315 -22.79 12.57 -4.18
C TYR A 315 -22.44 12.59 -2.68
N MET A 316 -22.20 13.79 -2.17
CA MET A 316 -21.81 14.02 -0.78
C MET A 316 -23.03 14.11 0.14
N GLN A 317 -22.80 14.01 1.46
CA GLN A 317 -23.83 14.09 2.50
C GLN A 317 -25.01 13.14 2.26
N THR A 318 -24.73 11.96 1.70
CA THR A 318 -25.74 10.94 1.44
C THR A 318 -25.15 9.54 1.53
N GLU A 319 -26.02 8.55 1.61
CA GLU A 319 -25.65 7.14 1.73
C GLU A 319 -26.45 6.29 0.76
N VAL A 320 -25.93 5.09 0.49
CA VAL A 320 -26.65 4.07 -0.28
C VAL A 320 -27.79 3.51 0.55
N SER A 321 -29.02 3.64 0.06
CA SER A 321 -30.22 3.08 0.69
C SER A 321 -30.60 1.71 0.13
N GLU A 322 -30.40 1.49 -1.18
CA GLU A 322 -30.74 0.25 -1.87
C GLU A 322 -29.82 0.04 -3.07
N LEU A 323 -29.44 -1.22 -3.32
CA LEU A 323 -28.77 -1.68 -4.53
C LEU A 323 -29.79 -2.48 -5.34
N ARG A 324 -30.10 -2.03 -6.56
CA ARG A 324 -31.06 -2.71 -7.44
C ARG A 324 -30.34 -3.51 -8.49
N ALA A 325 -30.85 -4.73 -8.70
CA ALA A 325 -30.32 -5.66 -9.66
C ALA A 325 -31.24 -5.80 -10.87
N GLN A 326 -30.64 -6.11 -12.01
CA GLN A 326 -31.28 -6.67 -13.18
C GLN A 326 -30.56 -7.99 -13.49
N GLU A 327 -31.29 -9.09 -13.62
CA GLU A 327 -30.71 -10.44 -13.82
C GLU A 327 -29.64 -10.80 -12.77
N GLY A 328 -29.89 -10.43 -11.50
CA GLY A 328 -28.99 -10.70 -10.37
C GLY A 328 -27.77 -9.76 -10.27
N LYS A 329 -27.52 -8.91 -11.27
CA LYS A 329 -26.36 -8.01 -11.34
C LYS A 329 -26.74 -6.58 -11.05
N LEU A 330 -25.85 -5.84 -10.39
CA LEU A 330 -26.04 -4.42 -10.10
C LEU A 330 -26.40 -3.63 -11.37
N LYS A 331 -27.43 -2.80 -11.27
CA LYS A 331 -27.80 -1.85 -12.31
C LYS A 331 -27.96 -0.42 -11.81
N GLU A 332 -28.43 -0.26 -10.57
CA GLU A 332 -28.69 1.04 -9.97
C GLU A 332 -28.32 1.06 -8.49
N VAL A 333 -27.76 2.18 -8.06
CA VAL A 333 -27.51 2.52 -6.66
C VAL A 333 -28.49 3.62 -6.29
N ILE A 334 -29.38 3.33 -5.34
CA ILE A 334 -30.36 4.28 -4.81
C ILE A 334 -29.75 4.96 -3.60
N LEU A 335 -29.77 6.28 -3.61
CA LEU A 335 -29.26 7.09 -2.51
C LEU A 335 -30.40 7.50 -1.59
N LYS A 336 -30.09 7.70 -0.32
CA LYS A 336 -31.04 8.22 0.67
C LYS A 336 -31.56 9.62 0.31
N SER A 337 -30.83 10.37 -0.49
CA SER A 337 -31.29 11.64 -1.06
C SER A 337 -32.40 11.49 -2.12
N GLY A 338 -32.80 10.26 -2.47
CA GLY A 338 -33.77 9.97 -3.55
C GLY A 338 -33.17 9.93 -4.95
N LYS A 339 -31.88 10.24 -5.11
CA LYS A 339 -31.20 10.15 -6.41
C LYS A 339 -30.94 8.67 -6.77
N VAL A 340 -31.05 8.37 -8.06
CA VAL A 340 -30.74 7.05 -8.63
C VAL A 340 -29.49 7.18 -9.50
N VAL A 341 -28.46 6.42 -9.18
CA VAL A 341 -27.19 6.41 -9.91
C VAL A 341 -27.06 5.09 -10.66
N ARG A 342 -26.92 5.14 -11.99
CA ARG A 342 -26.66 3.93 -12.78
C ARG A 342 -25.27 3.40 -12.45
N ALA A 343 -25.18 2.10 -12.19
CA ALA A 343 -23.94 1.45 -11.82
C ALA A 343 -23.96 0.00 -12.28
N ASP A 344 -22.92 -0.42 -12.98
CA ASP A 344 -22.71 -1.82 -13.33
C ASP A 344 -21.68 -2.47 -12.40
N VAL A 345 -20.90 -1.65 -11.67
CA VAL A 345 -19.92 -2.04 -10.64
C VAL A 345 -20.01 -1.09 -9.46
N CYS A 346 -20.05 -1.62 -8.23
CA CYS A 346 -19.96 -0.85 -6.99
C CYS A 346 -18.74 -1.27 -6.18
N VAL A 347 -17.93 -0.33 -5.72
CA VAL A 347 -16.78 -0.57 -4.84
C VAL A 347 -17.00 0.09 -3.49
N VAL A 348 -16.98 -0.69 -2.42
CA VAL A 348 -17.24 -0.25 -1.05
C VAL A 348 -15.93 -0.05 -0.31
N GLY A 349 -15.64 1.22 0.03
CA GLY A 349 -14.44 1.70 0.72
C GLY A 349 -14.74 2.45 2.01
N ILE A 350 -15.72 1.99 2.80
CA ILE A 350 -16.23 2.67 4.01
C ILE A 350 -15.45 2.32 5.30
N GLY A 351 -14.20 1.89 5.16
CA GLY A 351 -13.32 1.47 6.25
C GLY A 351 -13.35 -0.04 6.53
N ALA A 352 -12.71 -0.44 7.62
CA ALA A 352 -12.48 -1.84 7.97
C ALA A 352 -12.63 -2.07 9.49
N VAL A 353 -12.65 -3.34 9.90
CA VAL A 353 -12.67 -3.79 11.31
C VAL A 353 -11.51 -4.77 11.54
N PRO A 354 -10.94 -4.85 12.76
CA PRO A 354 -9.86 -5.79 13.05
C PRO A 354 -10.31 -7.24 12.85
N ALA A 355 -9.49 -8.05 12.18
CA ALA A 355 -9.78 -9.45 11.88
C ALA A 355 -9.48 -10.37 13.07
N THR A 356 -10.02 -10.03 14.24
CA THR A 356 -9.68 -10.61 15.56
C THR A 356 -10.78 -11.50 16.13
N GLY A 357 -11.86 -11.74 15.37
CA GLY A 357 -13.02 -12.51 15.83
C GLY A 357 -12.69 -13.91 16.37
N PHE A 358 -11.64 -14.54 15.86
CA PHE A 358 -11.14 -15.85 16.30
C PHE A 358 -10.50 -15.84 17.71
N LEU A 359 -10.26 -14.67 18.29
CA LEU A 359 -9.60 -14.51 19.59
C LEU A 359 -10.58 -14.37 20.76
N LYS A 360 -11.89 -14.26 20.52
CA LYS A 360 -12.91 -13.98 21.56
C LYS A 360 -12.84 -14.89 22.79
N GLN A 361 -12.43 -16.14 22.62
CA GLN A 361 -12.34 -17.14 23.70
C GLN A 361 -10.90 -17.57 24.01
N SER A 362 -9.91 -16.88 23.44
CA SER A 362 -8.48 -17.22 23.58
C SER A 362 -7.85 -16.74 24.90
N GLY A 363 -8.52 -15.83 25.63
CA GLY A 363 -7.92 -15.13 26.79
C GLY A 363 -7.02 -13.95 26.42
N ILE A 364 -6.83 -13.68 25.13
CA ILE A 364 -6.14 -12.48 24.64
C ILE A 364 -7.10 -11.30 24.69
N ASN A 365 -6.67 -10.22 25.34
CA ASN A 365 -7.48 -9.02 25.53
C ASN A 365 -7.70 -8.31 24.20
N MET A 366 -8.93 -7.83 23.99
CA MET A 366 -9.31 -6.94 22.91
C MET A 366 -10.02 -5.72 23.48
N ASP A 367 -9.81 -4.54 22.88
CA ASP A 367 -10.57 -3.35 23.24
C ASP A 367 -12.03 -3.44 22.77
N ALA A 368 -12.88 -2.50 23.17
CA ALA A 368 -14.31 -2.49 22.82
C ALA A 368 -14.58 -2.43 21.31
N ARG A 369 -13.58 -2.04 20.50
CA ARG A 369 -13.66 -2.00 19.03
C ARG A 369 -13.06 -3.27 18.39
N GLY A 370 -12.53 -4.19 19.18
CA GLY A 370 -11.96 -5.46 18.75
C GLY A 370 -10.46 -5.43 18.45
N PHE A 371 -9.74 -4.33 18.67
CA PHE A 371 -8.30 -4.27 18.44
C PHE A 371 -7.54 -4.91 19.61
N ILE A 372 -6.37 -5.50 19.33
CA ILE A 372 -5.50 -6.12 20.34
C ILE A 372 -4.64 -5.01 20.99
N PRO A 373 -4.82 -4.67 22.27
CA PRO A 373 -3.94 -3.71 22.94
C PRO A 373 -2.56 -4.34 23.16
N VAL A 374 -1.51 -3.61 22.80
CA VAL A 374 -0.12 -4.00 23.03
C VAL A 374 0.62 -2.97 23.87
N ASN A 375 1.71 -3.38 24.52
CA ASN A 375 2.66 -2.46 25.14
C ASN A 375 3.66 -1.90 24.09
N LYS A 376 4.62 -1.10 24.53
CA LYS A 376 5.65 -0.51 23.65
C LYS A 376 6.55 -1.54 22.95
N MET A 377 6.60 -2.76 23.48
CA MET A 377 7.39 -3.88 22.97
C MET A 377 6.56 -4.82 22.08
N MET A 378 5.34 -4.40 21.69
CA MET A 378 4.38 -5.16 20.88
C MET A 378 3.86 -6.45 21.55
N GLN A 379 4.00 -6.57 22.87
CA GLN A 379 3.50 -7.71 23.65
C GLN A 379 2.02 -7.52 23.99
N THR A 380 1.26 -8.62 23.95
CA THR A 380 -0.12 -8.68 24.44
C THR A 380 -0.15 -8.92 25.96
N ASN A 381 -1.34 -9.15 26.53
CA ASN A 381 -1.48 -9.58 27.93
C ASN A 381 -0.97 -11.00 28.20
N ILE A 382 -0.71 -11.81 27.16
CA ILE A 382 -0.27 -13.19 27.31
C ILE A 382 1.25 -13.27 27.07
N PRO A 383 2.04 -13.79 28.04
CA PRO A 383 3.48 -13.95 27.87
C PRO A 383 3.84 -14.79 26.64
N GLY A 384 4.75 -14.29 25.81
CA GLY A 384 5.18 -14.95 24.58
C GLY A 384 4.23 -14.77 23.39
N VAL A 385 3.12 -14.03 23.56
CA VAL A 385 2.22 -13.65 22.46
C VAL A 385 2.33 -12.15 22.17
N PHE A 386 2.62 -11.85 20.92
CA PHE A 386 2.79 -10.51 20.37
C PHE A 386 1.67 -10.23 19.35
N ALA A 387 1.43 -8.95 19.06
CA ALA A 387 0.55 -8.57 17.97
C ALA A 387 1.12 -7.39 17.18
N ALA A 388 0.83 -7.32 15.88
CA ALA A 388 1.38 -6.29 15.00
C ALA A 388 0.42 -5.93 13.84
N GLY A 389 0.76 -4.85 13.12
CA GLY A 389 -0.02 -4.38 11.97
C GLY A 389 -1.34 -3.71 12.34
N ASP A 390 -2.30 -3.74 11.43
CA ASP A 390 -3.53 -2.93 11.54
C ASP A 390 -4.47 -3.35 12.69
N ALA A 391 -4.30 -4.57 13.22
CA ALA A 391 -5.17 -5.15 14.23
C ALA A 391 -4.86 -4.71 15.67
N VAL A 392 -3.87 -3.84 15.87
CA VAL A 392 -3.38 -3.47 17.22
C VAL A 392 -3.72 -2.04 17.62
N THR A 393 -3.93 -1.85 18.92
CA THR A 393 -3.86 -0.54 19.56
C THR A 393 -2.54 -0.46 20.32
N PHE A 394 -1.68 0.50 19.99
CA PHE A 394 -0.33 0.65 20.56
C PHE A 394 -0.12 2.04 21.18
N PRO A 395 0.80 2.19 22.15
CA PRO A 395 1.15 3.49 22.70
C PRO A 395 2.01 4.29 21.72
N LEU A 396 1.54 5.46 21.27
CA LEU A 396 2.29 6.35 20.40
C LEU A 396 3.09 7.36 21.22
N ALA A 397 4.43 7.22 21.24
CA ALA A 397 5.33 8.10 21.98
C ALA A 397 5.13 9.59 21.65
N LEU A 398 4.95 9.92 20.36
CA LEU A 398 4.70 11.28 19.86
C LEU A 398 3.47 11.96 20.50
N ARG A 399 2.55 11.19 21.09
CA ARG A 399 1.33 11.69 21.74
C ARG A 399 1.27 11.27 23.21
N GLY A 400 2.41 11.32 23.91
CA GLY A 400 2.49 11.01 25.33
C GLY A 400 2.05 9.58 25.65
N ASN A 401 2.38 8.62 24.78
CA ASN A 401 1.96 7.22 24.88
C ASN A 401 0.44 7.00 24.82
N LYS A 402 -0.33 7.94 24.28
CA LYS A 402 -1.75 7.72 23.97
C LYS A 402 -1.88 6.43 23.14
N LYS A 403 -2.80 5.57 23.55
CA LYS A 403 -3.16 4.35 22.82
C LYS A 403 -3.89 4.72 21.53
N VAL A 404 -3.33 4.37 20.38
CA VAL A 404 -3.86 4.69 19.05
C VAL A 404 -3.86 3.45 18.16
N ASN A 405 -4.62 3.51 17.07
CA ASN A 405 -4.56 2.55 15.97
C ASN A 405 -4.29 3.34 14.68
N ILE A 406 -3.23 2.96 13.97
CA ILE A 406 -2.82 3.61 12.71
C ILE A 406 -2.66 2.49 11.67
N PRO A 407 -3.71 2.19 10.88
CA PRO A 407 -3.67 1.13 9.87
C PRO A 407 -2.91 1.62 8.63
N HIS A 408 -1.58 1.59 8.71
CA HIS A 408 -0.71 2.08 7.66
C HIS A 408 0.49 1.16 7.45
N TRP A 409 0.96 1.13 6.21
CA TRP A 409 2.05 0.26 5.74
C TRP A 409 3.35 0.40 6.56
N GLN A 410 3.82 1.63 6.76
CA GLN A 410 5.02 1.90 7.58
C GLN A 410 4.82 1.37 9.01
N MET A 411 3.65 1.60 9.61
CA MET A 411 3.38 1.15 10.97
C MET A 411 3.41 -0.37 11.07
N ALA A 412 2.85 -1.07 10.07
CA ALA A 412 2.94 -2.52 10.01
C ALA A 412 4.39 -3.03 9.98
N HIS A 413 5.26 -2.39 9.20
CA HIS A 413 6.69 -2.75 9.17
C HIS A 413 7.35 -2.56 10.54
N ILE A 414 7.15 -1.41 11.16
CA ILE A 414 7.76 -1.08 12.45
C ILE A 414 7.25 -2.02 13.54
N HIS A 415 5.93 -2.27 13.57
CA HIS A 415 5.31 -3.22 14.49
C HIS A 415 5.92 -4.63 14.35
N GLY A 416 6.07 -5.12 13.11
CA GLY A 416 6.66 -6.42 12.83
C GLY A 416 8.12 -6.53 13.30
N ARG A 417 8.92 -5.49 13.03
CA ARG A 417 10.33 -5.41 13.45
C ARG A 417 10.47 -5.42 14.97
N VAL A 418 9.77 -4.53 15.67
CA VAL A 418 9.82 -4.44 17.14
C VAL A 418 9.33 -5.73 17.80
N ALA A 419 8.28 -6.36 17.25
CA ALA A 419 7.81 -7.65 17.74
C ALA A 419 8.88 -8.74 17.60
N ALA A 420 9.56 -8.84 16.44
CA ALA A 420 10.65 -9.80 16.24
C ALA A 420 11.81 -9.60 17.22
N GLN A 421 12.28 -8.36 17.39
CA GLN A 421 13.35 -8.04 18.35
C GLN A 421 12.99 -8.48 19.77
N ASN A 422 11.73 -8.30 20.18
CA ASN A 422 11.28 -8.67 21.52
C ASN A 422 10.89 -10.14 21.67
N MET A 423 10.61 -10.85 20.59
CA MET A 423 10.58 -12.33 20.60
C MET A 423 11.96 -12.92 20.95
N LEU A 424 13.03 -12.19 20.62
CA LEU A 424 14.43 -12.49 20.95
C LEU A 424 14.93 -11.79 22.23
N ALA A 425 14.01 -11.21 23.03
CA ALA A 425 14.33 -10.54 24.30
C ALA A 425 15.32 -9.35 24.19
N GLN A 426 15.28 -8.59 23.09
CA GLN A 426 16.15 -7.42 22.88
C GLN A 426 15.66 -6.10 23.52
N GLU A 427 14.52 -6.10 24.21
CA GLU A 427 13.99 -4.92 24.92
C GLU A 427 13.74 -3.67 24.04
N ALA A 428 13.41 -3.86 22.77
CA ALA A 428 13.14 -2.78 21.82
C ALA A 428 11.78 -2.11 22.09
N GLU A 429 11.76 -0.78 22.28
CA GLU A 429 10.52 0.00 22.32
C GLU A 429 10.16 0.59 20.95
N ILE A 430 8.87 0.65 20.63
CA ILE A 430 8.38 1.38 19.47
C ILE A 430 8.61 2.89 19.63
N SER A 431 9.43 3.44 18.74
CA SER A 431 9.65 4.88 18.61
C SER A 431 9.69 5.23 17.11
N THR A 432 8.68 5.97 16.66
CA THR A 432 8.58 6.41 15.25
C THR A 432 7.65 7.60 15.12
N VAL A 433 7.88 8.40 14.08
CA VAL A 433 6.91 9.36 13.58
C VAL A 433 6.11 8.67 12.46
N PRO A 434 4.77 8.60 12.54
CA PRO A 434 3.97 8.03 11.46
C PRO A 434 4.07 8.88 10.20
N CYS A 435 4.38 8.26 9.06
CA CYS A 435 4.32 8.89 7.74
C CYS A 435 3.42 8.05 6.83
N LEU A 436 2.77 8.73 5.89
CA LEU A 436 1.95 8.10 4.85
C LEU A 436 2.05 8.85 3.53
N TRP A 437 1.61 8.19 2.47
CA TRP A 437 1.43 8.79 1.17
C TRP A 437 0.21 8.19 0.48
N THR A 438 -0.40 8.98 -0.40
CA THR A 438 -1.29 8.45 -1.44
C THR A 438 -1.05 9.20 -2.74
N ALA A 439 -1.26 8.50 -3.85
CA ALA A 439 -1.06 9.02 -5.20
C ALA A 439 -2.34 8.84 -6.02
N MET A 440 -2.79 9.94 -6.62
CA MET A 440 -4.03 10.02 -7.40
C MET A 440 -3.77 10.98 -8.57
N PHE A 441 -4.13 10.59 -9.80
CA PHE A 441 -3.90 11.41 -11.02
C PHE A 441 -2.45 11.90 -11.20
N GLY A 442 -1.47 11.06 -10.86
CA GLY A 442 -0.04 11.41 -10.94
C GLY A 442 0.42 12.45 -9.91
N LYS A 443 -0.45 12.91 -9.01
CA LYS A 443 -0.11 13.79 -7.89
C LYS A 443 -0.04 12.98 -6.60
N SER A 444 0.90 13.32 -5.72
CA SER A 444 1.05 12.66 -4.43
C SER A 444 0.78 13.63 -3.30
N ILE A 445 -0.05 13.21 -2.34
CA ILE A 445 -0.07 13.81 -1.02
C ILE A 445 0.85 13.00 -0.11
N ARG A 446 1.67 13.70 0.66
CA ARG A 446 2.52 13.12 1.70
C ARG A 446 2.03 13.64 3.04
N TYR A 447 2.18 12.84 4.08
CA TYR A 447 1.79 13.26 5.42
C TYR A 447 2.70 12.66 6.49
N THR A 448 2.91 13.41 7.56
CA THR A 448 3.64 12.99 8.76
C THR A 448 2.92 13.44 10.03
N GLY A 449 3.11 12.70 11.12
CA GLY A 449 2.55 12.97 12.45
C GLY A 449 1.27 12.20 12.75
N TYR A 450 0.52 12.67 13.75
CA TYR A 450 -0.76 12.07 14.15
C TYR A 450 -1.76 13.18 14.48
N GLY A 451 -2.50 13.56 13.43
CA GLY A 451 -3.39 14.71 13.39
C GLY A 451 -4.75 14.51 14.05
N ASP A 452 -5.09 13.31 14.52
CA ASP A 452 -6.36 13.05 15.20
C ASP A 452 -6.61 14.05 16.34
N GLY A 453 -7.76 14.71 16.26
CA GLY A 453 -8.20 15.75 17.19
C GLY A 453 -7.68 17.16 16.91
N PHE A 454 -7.06 17.44 15.76
CA PHE A 454 -6.70 18.82 15.36
C PHE A 454 -7.90 19.77 15.43
N ASP A 455 -7.66 21.04 15.72
CA ASP A 455 -8.70 22.09 15.81
C ASP A 455 -8.52 23.21 14.78
N ASP A 456 -7.35 23.32 14.14
CA ASP A 456 -7.13 24.27 13.05
C ASP A 456 -6.17 23.69 11.98
N VAL A 457 -6.23 24.29 10.78
CA VAL A 457 -5.40 23.95 9.63
C VAL A 457 -4.86 25.23 9.00
N ILE A 458 -3.54 25.39 9.11
CA ILE A 458 -2.79 26.49 8.49
C ILE A 458 -2.28 26.02 7.14
N ILE A 459 -2.64 26.76 6.10
CA ILE A 459 -2.25 26.47 4.72
C ILE A 459 -1.15 27.45 4.32
N GLN A 460 -0.10 26.93 3.71
CA GLN A 460 0.85 27.73 2.97
C GLN A 460 0.99 27.20 1.54
N GLY A 461 1.24 28.11 0.60
CA GLY A 461 1.13 27.83 -0.82
C GLY A 461 -0.31 27.96 -1.30
N ASP A 462 -0.64 27.25 -2.38
CA ASP A 462 -1.89 27.42 -3.11
C ASP A 462 -2.64 26.08 -3.26
N LEU A 463 -3.89 26.06 -2.79
CA LEU A 463 -4.77 24.89 -2.86
C LEU A 463 -5.35 24.66 -4.26
N ASP A 464 -5.58 25.72 -5.03
CA ASP A 464 -6.09 25.64 -6.40
C ASP A 464 -5.00 25.12 -7.35
N GLU A 465 -3.74 25.53 -7.16
CA GLU A 465 -2.60 24.98 -7.90
C GLU A 465 -2.15 23.60 -7.41
N LEU A 466 -2.72 23.11 -6.29
CA LEU A 466 -2.32 21.88 -5.61
C LEU A 466 -0.81 21.87 -5.28
N LYS A 467 -0.29 23.03 -4.86
CA LYS A 467 1.10 23.25 -4.46
C LYS A 467 1.09 23.88 -3.07
N PHE A 468 0.91 23.05 -2.05
CA PHE A 468 0.68 23.52 -0.69
C PHE A 468 1.28 22.60 0.37
N VAL A 469 1.42 23.17 1.55
CA VAL A 469 1.59 22.46 2.82
C VAL A 469 0.45 22.84 3.76
N ALA A 470 -0.11 21.85 4.44
CA ALA A 470 -1.15 22.00 5.43
C ALA A 470 -0.61 21.54 6.79
N PHE A 471 -0.51 22.48 7.73
CA PHE A 471 -0.11 22.23 9.11
C PHE A 471 -1.37 22.05 9.96
N TYR A 472 -1.52 20.86 10.56
CA TYR A 472 -2.63 20.53 11.43
C TYR A 472 -2.24 20.82 12.88
N THR A 473 -2.98 21.71 13.53
CA THR A 473 -2.66 22.14 14.89
C THR A 473 -3.67 21.63 15.90
N LYS A 474 -3.20 21.44 17.13
CA LYS A 474 -4.03 21.25 18.30
C LYS A 474 -3.61 22.29 19.33
N SER A 475 -4.47 23.28 19.57
CA SER A 475 -4.10 24.45 20.35
C SER A 475 -2.88 25.16 19.72
N ASP A 476 -1.76 25.31 20.43
CA ASP A 476 -0.55 25.98 19.91
C ASP A 476 0.44 25.02 19.23
N GLU A 477 0.17 23.71 19.16
CA GLU A 477 1.14 22.72 18.63
C GLU A 477 0.75 22.19 17.26
N VAL A 478 1.71 22.09 16.33
CA VAL A 478 1.55 21.34 15.08
C VAL A 478 1.71 19.85 15.39
N ILE A 479 0.63 19.09 15.20
CA ILE A 479 0.56 17.65 15.51
C ILE A 479 0.67 16.76 14.27
N ALA A 480 0.48 17.32 13.09
CA ALA A 480 0.69 16.66 11.81
C ALA A 480 0.87 17.67 10.68
N VAL A 481 1.41 17.19 9.55
CA VAL A 481 1.58 17.97 8.33
C VAL A 481 1.22 17.12 7.13
N ALA A 482 0.48 17.70 6.17
CA ALA A 482 0.33 17.16 4.83
C ALA A 482 0.95 18.11 3.79
N SER A 483 1.45 17.58 2.69
CA SER A 483 1.82 18.42 1.54
C SER A 483 1.48 17.75 0.22
N MET A 484 1.28 18.58 -0.80
CA MET A 484 1.19 18.19 -2.20
C MET A 484 2.07 19.11 -3.03
N ASN A 485 2.96 18.53 -3.85
CA ASN A 485 3.95 19.24 -4.67
C ASN A 485 4.78 20.30 -3.92
N TYR A 486 5.02 20.08 -2.62
CA TYR A 486 5.77 20.98 -1.74
C TYR A 486 6.87 20.20 -1.00
N ASP A 487 7.64 19.42 -1.74
CA ASP A 487 8.73 18.62 -1.17
C ASP A 487 9.98 19.50 -0.90
N PRO A 488 10.79 19.17 0.13
CA PRO A 488 10.72 18.00 1.02
C PRO A 488 10.11 18.31 2.41
N ILE A 489 9.11 19.19 2.53
CA ILE A 489 8.66 19.73 3.83
C ILE A 489 8.20 18.65 4.84
N VAL A 490 7.42 17.67 4.39
CA VAL A 490 6.87 16.60 5.25
C VAL A 490 7.98 15.78 5.88
N SER A 491 9.02 15.50 5.11
CA SER A 491 10.20 14.78 5.57
C SER A 491 10.98 15.58 6.62
N LYS A 492 11.22 16.88 6.40
CA LYS A 492 11.90 17.73 7.39
C LYS A 492 11.09 17.86 8.68
N VAL A 493 9.77 17.97 8.59
CA VAL A 493 8.90 17.98 9.78
C VAL A 493 8.99 16.65 10.53
N ALA A 494 9.01 15.52 9.83
CA ALA A 494 9.15 14.21 10.47
C ALA A 494 10.45 14.13 11.30
N GLU A 495 11.56 14.69 10.81
CA GLU A 495 12.82 14.76 11.55
C GLU A 495 12.72 15.66 12.80
N VAL A 496 12.06 16.82 12.69
CA VAL A 496 11.82 17.70 13.83
C VAL A 496 11.01 16.97 14.90
N LEU A 497 9.90 16.33 14.53
CA LEU A 497 9.07 15.55 15.45
C LEU A 497 9.84 14.37 16.05
N ALA A 498 10.67 13.69 15.27
CA ALA A 498 11.49 12.57 15.75
C ALA A 498 12.54 13.01 16.77
N SER A 499 13.06 14.25 16.66
CA SER A 499 13.96 14.85 17.64
C SER A 499 13.27 15.28 18.95
N GLY A 500 11.95 15.11 19.07
CA GLY A 500 11.17 15.54 20.23
C GLY A 500 10.95 17.05 20.31
N ARG A 501 11.25 17.80 19.24
CA ARG A 501 10.99 19.25 19.18
C ARG A 501 9.53 19.51 18.83
N THR A 502 8.92 20.45 19.54
CA THR A 502 7.57 20.95 19.25
C THR A 502 7.64 22.08 18.23
N ILE A 503 6.80 22.02 17.20
CA ILE A 503 6.58 23.10 16.24
C ILE A 503 5.33 23.84 16.69
N ARG A 504 5.40 25.16 16.86
CA ARG A 504 4.25 25.95 17.32
C ARG A 504 3.45 26.52 16.17
N LYS A 505 2.18 26.83 16.44
CA LYS A 505 1.25 27.42 15.48
C LYS A 505 1.82 28.71 14.89
N ARG A 506 2.30 29.61 15.75
CA ARG A 506 2.94 30.89 15.35
C ARG A 506 4.13 30.72 14.40
N ASP A 507 4.85 29.60 14.48
CA ASP A 507 6.04 29.34 13.67
C ASP A 507 5.65 29.04 12.20
N VAL A 508 4.43 28.58 11.97
CA VAL A 508 3.92 28.21 10.64
C VAL A 508 2.89 29.20 10.09
N GLU A 509 2.48 30.22 10.86
CA GLU A 509 1.60 31.29 10.38
C GLU A 509 2.34 32.34 9.54
N THR A 510 3.63 32.57 9.82
CA THR A 510 4.42 33.66 9.18
C THR A 510 4.93 33.31 7.79
N GLY A 511 4.89 32.04 7.39
CA GLY A 511 5.54 31.55 6.17
C GLY A 511 7.07 31.36 6.30
N ASP A 512 7.68 31.79 7.40
CA ASP A 512 9.10 31.56 7.67
C ASP A 512 9.35 30.12 8.12
N MET A 513 10.23 29.42 7.41
CA MET A 513 10.58 28.02 7.64
C MET A 513 11.91 27.85 8.39
N SER A 514 12.45 28.93 8.96
CA SER A 514 13.71 28.94 9.73
C SER A 514 13.74 27.89 10.85
N TRP A 515 12.59 27.61 11.48
CA TRP A 515 12.41 26.57 12.51
C TRP A 515 12.78 25.16 12.06
N LEU A 516 12.76 24.87 10.75
CA LEU A 516 13.22 23.58 10.20
C LEU A 516 14.73 23.36 10.39
N THR A 517 15.53 24.43 10.38
CA THR A 517 17.00 24.34 10.37
C THR A 517 17.63 24.27 11.76
N GLY A 518 16.83 24.36 12.83
CA GLY A 518 17.34 24.27 14.20
C GLY A 518 18.27 25.40 14.63
N LYS A 519 18.41 26.48 13.85
CA LYS A 519 18.99 27.73 14.32
C LYS A 519 17.93 28.45 15.16
N GLY A 520 17.81 28.04 16.43
CA GLY A 520 17.14 28.86 17.43
C GLY A 520 17.90 30.16 17.62
N TYR A 521 17.14 31.25 17.82
CA TYR A 521 17.62 32.46 18.47
C TYR A 521 18.15 32.17 19.87
#